data_AF-A0A2W2ET50-F1
#
_entry.id   AF-A0A2W2ET50-F1
#
_cell.length_a   1.000
_cell.length_b   1.000
_cell.length_c   1.000
_cell.angle_alpha   90.00
_cell.angle_beta   90.00
_cell.angle_gamma   90.00
#
_symmetry.space_group_name_H-M   'P 1'
#
loop_
_entity.id
_entity.type
_entity.pdbx_description
1 polymer ?
#
loop_
_entity_poly.entity_id
_entity_poly.type
_entity_poly.pdbx_seq_one_letter_code
_entity_poly.pdbx_strand_id
1 'polypeptide(L)'
;MTIPSQSQLLQQAADKELLATSLMRYAEALNDVFTGMLKRPENVDTFWKGPAAGRFATHAVQLQREISLLKDSCTTTADRLRKQAQLARAEAAQMPS
;
A
#
# COMPACT_ATOMS: atom_id res chain seq x y z
N MET A 1 31.51 4.09 8.60
CA MET A 1 30.17 3.59 8.96
C MET A 1 30.20 3.26 10.45
N THR A 2 29.45 3.99 11.26
CA THR A 2 29.28 3.67 12.69
C THR A 2 28.26 2.54 12.82
N ILE A 3 28.61 1.51 13.60
CA ILE A 3 27.69 0.42 13.92
C ILE A 3 26.55 1.01 14.76
N PRO A 4 25.28 0.82 14.40
CA PRO A 4 24.16 1.35 15.17
C PRO A 4 24.12 0.73 16.57
N SER A 5 23.77 1.53 17.58
CA SER A 5 23.56 1.02 18.95
C SER A 5 22.30 0.16 19.04
N GLN A 6 22.19 -0.63 20.11
CA GLN A 6 20.98 -1.41 20.40
C GLN A 6 19.72 -0.53 20.41
N SER A 7 19.78 0.64 21.06
CA SER A 7 18.67 1.60 21.10
C SER A 7 18.31 2.15 19.73
N GLN A 8 19.31 2.40 18.86
CA GLN A 8 19.07 2.84 17.49
C GLN A 8 18.39 1.76 16.65
N LEU A 9 18.79 0.48 16.80
CA LEU A 9 18.14 -0.64 16.10
C LEU A 9 16.68 -0.82 16.54
N LEU A 10 16.40 -0.72 17.84
CA LEU A 10 15.04 -0.80 18.36
C LEU A 10 14.16 0.35 17.86
N GLN A 11 14.69 1.58 17.84
CA GLN A 11 13.98 2.73 17.28
C GLN A 11 13.70 2.52 15.78
N GLN A 12 14.71 2.10 15.02
CA GLN A 12 14.55 1.80 13.60
C GLN A 12 13.52 0.70 13.33
N ALA A 13 13.41 -0.31 14.19
CA ALA A 13 12.38 -1.33 14.08
C ALA A 13 10.98 -0.75 14.35
N ALA A 14 10.84 0.11 15.36
CA ALA A 14 9.58 0.77 15.67
C ALA A 14 9.11 1.68 14.53
N ASP A 15 10.01 2.49 13.96
CA ASP A 15 9.70 3.40 12.85
C ASP A 15 9.26 2.63 11.60
N LYS A 16 9.95 1.51 11.29
CA LYS A 16 9.57 0.64 10.17
C LYS A 16 8.19 0.03 10.35
N GLU A 17 7.84 -0.42 11.55
CA GLU A 17 6.49 -0.95 11.83
C GLU A 17 5.41 0.12 11.75
N LEU A 18 5.69 1.33 12.23
CA LEU A 18 4.75 2.45 12.16
C LEU A 18 4.44 2.80 10.70
N LEU A 19 5.47 2.84 9.85
CA LEU A 19 5.30 3.08 8.42
C LEU A 19 4.55 1.93 7.74
N ALA A 20 4.91 0.67 8.04
CA ALA A 20 4.21 -0.50 7.51
C ALA A 20 2.71 -0.48 7.85
N THR A 21 2.38 -0.13 9.09
CA THR A 21 0.99 0.02 9.55
C THR A 21 0.27 1.11 8.77
N SER A 22 0.92 2.24 8.54
CA SER A 22 0.34 3.34 7.76
C SER A 22 0.09 2.94 6.30
N LEU A 23 1.04 2.25 5.67
CA LEU A 23 0.88 1.74 4.31
C LEU A 23 -0.26 0.73 4.17
N MET A 24 -0.45 -0.16 5.17
CA MET A 24 -1.59 -1.08 5.18
C MET A 24 -2.93 -0.35 5.28
N ARG A 25 -3.04 0.66 6.15
CA ARG A 25 -4.25 1.49 6.23
C ARG A 25 -4.54 2.22 4.91
N TYR A 26 -3.51 2.69 4.22
CA TYR A 26 -3.69 3.31 2.91
C TYR A 26 -4.15 2.31 1.85
N ALA A 27 -3.60 1.09 1.85
CA ALA A 27 -4.04 0.03 0.96
C ALA A 27 -5.52 -0.33 1.17
N GLU A 28 -5.98 -0.38 2.42
CA GLU A 28 -7.39 -0.58 2.77
C GLU A 28 -8.27 0.58 2.28
N ALA A 29 -7.89 1.82 2.57
CA ALA A 29 -8.64 3.00 2.14
C ALA A 29 -8.76 3.11 0.60
N LEU A 30 -7.71 2.74 -0.15
CA LEU A 30 -7.74 2.70 -1.61
C LEU A 30 -8.75 1.68 -2.15
N ASN A 31 -8.94 0.55 -1.45
CA ASN A 31 -9.92 -0.46 -1.82
C ASN A 31 -11.37 0.04 -1.64
N ASP A 32 -11.61 0.82 -0.60
CA ASP A 32 -12.94 1.37 -0.30
C ASP A 32 -13.36 2.44 -1.31
N VAL A 33 -12.44 3.34 -1.70
CA VAL A 33 -12.68 4.36 -2.73
C VAL A 33 -13.14 3.72 -4.05
N PHE A 34 -12.57 2.57 -4.41
CA PHE A 34 -12.89 1.91 -5.68
C PHE A 34 -14.20 1.13 -5.67
N THR A 35 -14.60 0.58 -4.51
CA THR A 35 -15.88 -0.12 -4.38
C THR A 35 -17.07 0.79 -4.73
N GLY A 36 -16.91 2.10 -4.55
CA GLY A 36 -17.93 3.11 -4.89
C GLY A 36 -17.95 3.58 -6.35
N MET A 37 -16.85 3.46 -7.12
CA MET A 37 -16.68 4.18 -8.39
C MET A 37 -17.31 3.49 -9.62
N LEU A 38 -18.51 2.91 -9.45
CA LEU A 38 -19.24 2.08 -10.43
C LEU A 38 -18.62 0.68 -10.56
N LYS A 39 -19.21 -0.26 -9.82
CA LYS A 39 -18.82 -1.69 -9.76
C LYS A 39 -18.58 -2.36 -11.11
N ARG A 40 -19.10 -1.83 -12.22
CA ARG A 40 -19.05 -2.41 -13.58
C ARG A 40 -19.32 -1.32 -14.64
N PRO A 41 -18.30 -0.74 -15.28
CA PRO A 41 -18.48 0.17 -16.42
C PRO A 41 -19.28 -0.48 -17.56
N GLU A 42 -19.14 -1.79 -17.73
CA GLU A 42 -19.94 -2.66 -18.60
C GLU A 42 -21.46 -2.61 -18.37
N ASN A 43 -21.94 -2.20 -17.18
CA ASN A 43 -23.37 -1.97 -16.93
C ASN A 43 -23.83 -0.55 -17.30
N VAL A 44 -22.89 0.37 -17.54
CA VAL A 44 -23.18 1.76 -17.90
C VAL A 44 -23.61 1.84 -19.37
N ASP A 45 -23.05 1.00 -20.24
CA ASP A 45 -23.38 0.94 -21.67
C ASP A 45 -24.85 0.59 -21.95
N THR A 46 -25.54 0.01 -20.97
CA THR A 46 -26.97 -0.30 -21.05
C THR A 46 -27.84 0.96 -21.01
N PHE A 47 -27.38 2.01 -20.30
CA PHE A 47 -28.17 3.22 -20.01
C PHE A 47 -27.54 4.52 -20.53
N TRP A 48 -26.22 4.57 -20.63
CA TRP A 48 -25.46 5.73 -21.10
C TRP A 48 -24.58 5.33 -22.28
N LYS A 49 -24.94 5.83 -23.46
CA LYS A 49 -24.29 5.49 -24.73
C LYS A 49 -23.59 6.68 -25.35
N GLY A 50 -22.71 6.39 -26.30
CA GLY A 50 -22.04 7.38 -27.13
C GLY A 50 -20.60 7.68 -26.69
N PRO A 51 -19.88 8.55 -27.42
CA PRO A 51 -18.44 8.75 -27.25
C PRO A 51 -18.03 9.21 -25.85
N ALA A 52 -18.88 9.95 -25.14
CA ALA A 52 -18.61 10.38 -23.77
C ALA A 52 -18.60 9.21 -22.78
N ALA A 53 -19.56 8.28 -22.90
CA ALA A 53 -19.62 7.07 -22.08
C ALA A 53 -18.38 6.19 -22.30
N GLY A 54 -17.97 5.98 -23.56
CA GLY A 54 -16.77 5.21 -23.90
C GLY A 54 -15.48 5.80 -23.30
N ARG A 55 -15.30 7.12 -23.37
CA ARG A 55 -14.16 7.80 -22.74
C ARG A 55 -14.16 7.63 -21.22
N PHE A 56 -15.33 7.81 -20.59
CA PHE A 56 -15.48 7.63 -19.15
C PHE A 56 -15.13 6.19 -18.72
N ALA A 57 -15.69 5.18 -19.39
CA ALA A 57 -15.42 3.77 -19.09
C ALA A 57 -13.93 3.44 -19.23
N THR A 58 -13.29 3.95 -20.29
CA THR A 58 -11.85 3.77 -20.52
C THR A 58 -11.02 4.35 -19.37
N HIS A 59 -11.32 5.58 -18.95
CA HIS A 59 -10.62 6.24 -17.84
C HIS A 59 -10.88 5.53 -16.50
N ALA A 60 -12.10 5.07 -16.25
CA ALA A 60 -12.44 4.34 -15.04
C ALA A 60 -11.64 3.03 -14.92
N VAL A 61 -11.53 2.27 -16.02
CA VAL A 61 -10.71 1.04 -16.07
C VAL A 61 -9.23 1.34 -15.88
N GLN A 62 -8.72 2.43 -16.47
CA GLN A 62 -7.33 2.84 -16.28
C GLN A 62 -7.04 3.17 -14.82
N LEU A 63 -7.86 4.03 -14.20
CA LEU A 63 -7.73 4.39 -12.78
C LEU A 63 -7.80 3.16 -11.87
N GLN A 64 -8.63 2.18 -12.21
CA GLN A 64 -8.73 0.93 -11.46
C GLN A 64 -7.42 0.17 -11.44
N ARG A 65 -6.76 0.08 -12.59
CA ARG A 65 -5.46 -0.59 -12.70
C ARG A 65 -4.39 0.16 -11.93
N GLU A 66 -4.31 1.49 -12.10
CA GLU A 66 -3.32 2.33 -11.42
C GLU A 66 -3.46 2.28 -9.89
N ILE A 67 -4.70 2.36 -9.37
CA ILE A 67 -4.95 2.25 -7.93
C ILE A 67 -4.67 0.83 -7.43
N SER A 68 -4.98 -0.21 -8.19
CA SER A 68 -4.62 -1.59 -7.82
C SER A 68 -3.11 -1.76 -7.70
N LEU A 69 -2.33 -1.20 -8.64
CA LEU A 69 -0.87 -1.19 -8.58
C LEU A 69 -0.33 -0.43 -7.36
N LEU A 70 -0.93 0.72 -7.03
CA LEU A 70 -0.56 1.49 -5.84
C LEU A 70 -0.84 0.71 -4.55
N LYS A 71 -2.01 0.06 -4.47
CA LYS A 71 -2.37 -0.81 -3.34
C LYS A 71 -1.34 -1.93 -3.18
N ASP A 72 -1.00 -2.63 -4.25
CA ASP A 72 -0.02 -3.73 -4.23
C ASP A 72 1.38 -3.24 -3.83
N SER A 73 1.73 -2.02 -4.23
CA SER A 73 2.98 -1.37 -3.81
C SER A 73 2.98 -1.05 -2.32
N CYS A 74 1.86 -0.56 -1.76
CA CYS A 74 1.72 -0.31 -0.33
C CYS A 74 1.85 -1.62 0.48
N THR A 75 1.14 -2.67 0.10
CA THR A 75 1.14 -3.96 0.83
C THR A 75 2.52 -4.63 0.77
N THR A 76 3.12 -4.71 -0.43
CA THR A 76 4.46 -5.30 -0.62
C THR A 76 5.52 -4.53 0.17
N THR A 77 5.44 -3.20 0.18
CA THR A 77 6.39 -2.37 0.93
C THR A 77 6.19 -2.52 2.44
N ALA A 78 4.95 -2.56 2.92
CA ALA A 78 4.65 -2.81 4.33
C ALA A 78 5.24 -4.16 4.81
N ASP A 79 5.09 -5.22 4.02
CA ASP A 79 5.64 -6.54 4.36
C ASP A 79 7.17 -6.55 4.39
N ARG A 80 7.82 -5.84 3.47
CA ARG A 80 9.28 -5.66 3.49
C ARG A 80 9.73 -4.91 4.74
N LEU A 81 9.05 -3.83 5.09
CA LEU A 81 9.35 -3.04 6.30
C LEU A 81 9.21 -3.88 7.57
N ARG A 82 8.16 -4.69 7.67
CA ARG A 82 7.95 -5.65 8.78
C ARG A 82 9.10 -6.63 8.92
N LYS A 83 9.51 -7.26 7.81
CA LYS A 83 10.67 -8.17 7.80
C LYS A 83 11.95 -7.47 8.24
N GLN A 84 12.19 -6.25 7.76
CA GLN A 84 13.34 -5.46 8.17
C GLN A 84 13.28 -5.03 9.64
N ALA A 85 12.09 -4.73 10.18
CA ALA A 85 11.90 -4.43 11.60
C ALA A 85 12.19 -5.66 12.47
N GLN A 86 11.75 -6.85 12.05
CA GLN A 86 12.07 -8.11 12.72
C GLN A 86 13.57 -8.38 12.73
N LEU A 87 14.26 -8.17 11.61
CA LEU A 87 15.73 -8.30 11.53
C LEU A 87 16.42 -7.31 12.48
N ALA A 88 16.02 -6.03 12.48
CA ALA A 88 16.60 -5.03 13.38
C ALA A 88 16.39 -5.37 14.87
N ARG A 89 15.24 -5.95 15.24
CA ARG A 89 15.01 -6.46 16.61
C ARG A 89 15.90 -7.65 16.94
N ALA A 90 16.06 -8.58 16.00
CA ALA A 90 16.92 -9.76 16.17
C ALA A 90 18.40 -9.36 16.31
N GLU A 91 18.85 -8.35 15.56
CA GLU A 91 20.18 -7.75 15.70
C GLU A 91 20.34 -7.08 17.07
N ALA A 92 19.37 -6.24 17.48
CA ALA A 92 19.39 -5.58 18.79
C ALA A 92 19.45 -6.57 19.96
N ALA A 93 18.75 -7.71 19.86
CA ALA A 93 18.75 -8.77 20.87
C ALA A 93 20.10 -9.50 21.01
N GLN A 94 20.96 -9.43 19.98
CA GLN A 94 22.30 -10.01 19.99
C GLN A 94 23.36 -9.01 20.49
N MET A 95 23.01 -7.74 20.68
CA MET A 95 23.94 -6.74 21.18
C MET A 95 24.03 -6.80 22.70
N PRO A 96 25.25 -6.67 23.26
CA PRO A 96 25.42 -6.49 24.70
C PRO A 96 24.79 -5.17 25.15
N SER A 97 24.16 -5.20 26.33
CA SER A 97 23.47 -4.08 26.97
C SER A 97 24.40 -2.91 27.29
#